data_AF-A0A6H1JQY8-F1
#
_entry.id   AF-A0A6H1JQY8-F1
#
_cell.length_a   1.000
_cell.length_b   1.000
_cell.length_c   1.000
_cell.angle_alpha   90.00
_cell.angle_beta   90.00
_cell.angle_gamma   90.00
#
_symmetry.space_group_name_H-M   'P 1'
#
loop_
_entity.id
_entity.type
_entity.pdbx_description
1 polymer ?
#
loop_
_entity_poly.entity_id
_entity_poly.type
_entity_poly.pdbx_seq_one_letter_code
_entity_poly.pdbx_strand_id
1 'polypeptide(L)'
;MRRTGWVLVTGWLAVLFCAGAVQAAPAGPHASGDPTQYAYLAAQLRESPVYVSDQIPREVPRSTAPAFAREARRLGVPAYVMVLPQSSYGADADGLLAGVHDRLGRRGLYVALSDSGLDAAQTYGVDLPGTADAVSESVYAMPYDATPREVFRHFVEVVTSGQAHQRAEEARAAHEDEGLDDGPGLHTDTTERENQSFVTGIAVLGIPLSVLLVTVHTLQRRRVRRAAAAGGGVRVPTARGGTQGGGKKTGGGKKTGKAAGSARQRPVAGPGPFPRARLLPLMAGAAVLGGLIAFTASQVFDDTTSGDGSRPTAADMRTRIDRVSAGLRRDPLYFDPESRSTLDAAEHDRLRKRLRELDVPVLIAALPTPPDDESGGSTELLAKQVHDRLHRDALMVFADPATGGIELVNYSPRVDDSYLVDRPRDLTYTGPAEEQLGRHLDELLTYVGKAPRAKTGGSPYEPPPADDPVEEKALPGLFTGDFEPGMVIGMFAAGLLFGLVAAARAVVRRLVRRRRPTAPGAGGAAAPRRRTGPPWPGCVAPPGRISTPSPPCWRLRPRRPRRPGAGPGSAWTPRRC
;
A
#
# COMPACT_ATOMS: atom_id res chain seq x y z
N MET A 1 -1.51 1.40 -68.66
CA MET A 1 -1.33 2.18 -67.41
C MET A 1 -0.43 1.39 -66.49
N ARG A 2 0.88 1.60 -66.66
CA ARG A 2 2.01 1.03 -65.92
C ARG A 2 2.86 2.25 -65.54
N ARG A 3 3.54 2.19 -64.39
CA ARG A 3 4.50 3.17 -63.83
C ARG A 3 3.91 4.23 -62.90
N THR A 4 3.73 3.88 -61.63
CA THR A 4 4.06 4.77 -60.51
C THR A 4 4.10 3.94 -59.23
N GLY A 5 5.27 3.83 -58.58
CA GLY A 5 5.40 3.14 -57.29
C GLY A 5 6.65 2.28 -57.17
N TRP A 6 7.84 2.84 -57.43
CA TRP A 6 9.12 2.14 -57.20
C TRP A 6 10.24 3.13 -56.82
N VAL A 7 9.97 4.06 -55.89
CA VAL A 7 10.98 5.06 -55.41
C VAL A 7 10.93 5.26 -53.88
N LEU A 8 10.39 4.32 -53.10
CA LEU A 8 10.36 4.43 -51.63
C LEU A 8 10.85 3.15 -50.94
N VAL A 9 11.99 2.61 -51.40
CA VAL A 9 12.64 1.44 -50.77
C VAL A 9 14.15 1.65 -50.51
N THR A 10 14.74 2.76 -50.94
CA THR A 10 16.20 3.03 -50.79
C THR A 10 16.55 4.04 -49.68
N GLY A 11 15.60 4.40 -48.80
CA GLY A 11 15.80 5.39 -47.73
C GLY A 11 15.80 4.86 -46.29
N TRP A 12 15.76 3.54 -46.10
CA TRP A 12 15.67 2.91 -44.75
C TRP A 12 16.78 1.91 -44.43
N LEU A 13 17.78 1.77 -45.31
CA LEU A 13 18.91 0.86 -45.14
C LEU A 13 20.21 1.55 -44.68
N ALA A 14 20.19 2.86 -44.45
CA ALA A 14 21.34 3.63 -43.96
C ALA A 14 21.28 4.00 -42.46
N VAL A 15 20.22 3.64 -41.74
CA VAL A 15 20.08 3.88 -40.28
C VAL A 15 20.42 2.62 -39.45
N LEU A 16 20.69 1.49 -40.10
CA LEU A 16 20.93 0.19 -39.45
C LEU A 16 22.43 -0.15 -39.23
N PHE A 17 23.34 0.81 -39.44
CA PHE A 17 24.80 0.59 -39.28
C PHE A 17 25.49 1.54 -38.30
N CYS A 18 24.74 2.20 -37.40
CA CYS A 18 25.28 2.80 -36.18
C CYS A 18 25.08 1.87 -34.98
N ALA A 19 25.33 0.57 -35.17
CA ALA A 19 25.54 -0.36 -34.07
C ALA A 19 26.84 0.05 -33.38
N GLY A 20 26.70 0.60 -32.17
CA GLY A 20 27.79 1.11 -31.37
C GLY A 20 28.89 0.07 -31.23
N ALA A 21 30.07 0.42 -31.75
CA ALA A 21 31.30 -0.12 -31.22
C ALA A 21 31.36 0.33 -29.75
N VAL A 22 31.02 -0.58 -28.84
CA VAL A 22 31.44 -0.50 -27.45
C VAL A 22 32.97 -0.54 -27.52
N GLN A 23 33.58 0.64 -27.51
CA GLN A 23 35.02 0.77 -27.30
C GLN A 23 35.29 0.25 -25.90
N ALA A 24 35.76 -1.00 -25.84
CA ALA A 24 36.47 -1.50 -24.69
C ALA A 24 37.66 -0.56 -24.49
N ALA A 25 37.58 0.25 -23.44
CA ALA A 25 38.67 1.14 -23.04
C ALA A 25 39.97 0.30 -22.92
N PRO A 26 41.10 0.80 -23.42
CA PRO A 26 42.37 0.09 -23.30
C PRO A 26 42.69 -0.11 -21.82
N ALA A 27 42.80 -1.37 -21.42
CA ALA A 27 43.28 -1.75 -20.10
C ALA A 27 44.75 -1.31 -19.98
N GLY A 28 44.96 -0.17 -19.32
CA GLY A 28 46.29 0.23 -18.87
C GLY A 28 46.86 -0.81 -17.89
N PRO A 29 48.18 -0.86 -17.71
CA PRO A 29 48.84 -1.80 -16.81
C PRO A 29 48.24 -1.69 -15.40
N HIS A 30 47.84 -2.86 -14.88
CA HIS A 30 47.15 -3.09 -13.61
C HIS A 30 47.49 -2.07 -12.50
N ALA A 31 46.65 -1.05 -12.35
CA ALA A 31 46.54 -0.34 -11.08
C ALA A 31 45.99 -1.35 -10.07
N SER A 32 46.81 -1.72 -9.10
CA SER A 32 46.58 -2.72 -8.05
C SER A 32 45.54 -2.30 -7.01
N GLY A 33 44.48 -1.60 -7.42
CA GLY A 33 43.39 -1.21 -6.54
C GLY A 33 42.09 -1.43 -7.28
N ASP A 34 41.29 -2.38 -6.81
CA ASP A 34 39.87 -2.41 -7.17
C ASP A 34 39.32 -0.99 -7.02
N PRO A 35 38.62 -0.46 -8.04
CA PRO A 35 38.08 0.88 -7.95
C PRO A 35 37.14 0.90 -6.75
N THR A 36 37.56 1.60 -5.69
CA THR A 36 36.73 1.86 -4.52
C THR A 36 35.34 2.27 -4.98
N GLN A 37 34.27 1.87 -4.27
CA GLN A 37 32.89 2.24 -4.57
C GLN A 37 32.74 3.72 -5.01
N TYR A 38 33.40 4.64 -4.28
CA TYR A 38 33.47 6.07 -4.62
C TYR A 38 33.98 6.38 -6.03
N ALA A 39 35.04 5.69 -6.48
CA ALA A 39 35.63 5.86 -7.79
C ALA A 39 34.72 5.34 -8.91
N TYR A 40 34.01 4.23 -8.66
CA TYR A 40 33.01 3.70 -9.57
C TYR A 40 31.83 4.66 -9.71
N LEU A 41 31.20 5.05 -8.61
CA LEU A 41 30.07 5.99 -8.60
C LEU A 41 30.45 7.35 -9.20
N ALA A 42 31.64 7.87 -8.88
CA ALA A 42 32.15 9.08 -9.52
C ALA A 42 32.33 8.91 -11.03
N ALA A 43 32.73 7.73 -11.52
CA ALA A 43 32.80 7.46 -12.96
C ALA A 43 31.43 7.47 -13.62
N GLN A 44 30.44 6.83 -13.01
CA GLN A 44 29.05 6.88 -13.48
C GLN A 44 28.52 8.32 -13.53
N LEU A 45 28.79 9.11 -12.48
CA LEU A 45 28.37 10.50 -12.40
C LEU A 45 29.10 11.45 -13.37
N ARG A 46 30.28 11.07 -13.88
CA ARG A 46 30.94 11.81 -14.97
C ARG A 46 30.20 11.65 -16.28
N GLU A 47 29.63 10.46 -16.53
CA GLU A 47 28.88 10.13 -17.73
C GLU A 47 27.46 10.71 -17.70
N SER A 48 26.78 10.57 -16.56
CA SER A 48 25.42 11.10 -16.33
C SER A 48 25.31 11.68 -14.93
N PRO A 49 24.81 12.91 -14.73
CA PRO A 49 24.66 13.49 -13.39
C PRO A 49 23.64 12.74 -12.51
N VAL A 50 22.88 11.81 -13.07
CA VAL A 50 22.00 10.92 -12.32
C VAL A 50 22.44 9.49 -12.56
N TYR A 51 22.72 8.78 -11.47
CA TYR A 51 22.95 7.35 -11.45
C TYR A 51 21.81 6.65 -10.71
N VAL A 52 21.18 5.67 -11.37
CA VAL A 52 20.23 4.75 -10.76
C VAL A 52 20.84 3.37 -10.86
N SER A 53 20.94 2.69 -9.72
CA SER A 53 21.49 1.35 -9.58
C SER A 53 20.70 0.32 -10.40
N ASP A 54 21.38 -0.70 -10.90
CA ASP A 54 20.73 -1.89 -11.45
C ASP A 54 20.39 -2.96 -10.39
N GLN A 55 20.65 -2.69 -9.10
CA GLN A 55 20.37 -3.61 -7.98
C GLN A 55 18.93 -3.52 -7.46
N ILE A 56 18.20 -2.46 -7.79
CA ILE A 56 16.79 -2.25 -7.40
C ILE A 56 15.88 -1.93 -8.60
N PRO A 57 15.98 -2.69 -9.73
CA PRO A 57 15.25 -2.36 -10.93
C PRO A 57 13.74 -2.49 -10.77
N ARG A 58 13.24 -3.29 -9.80
CA ARG A 58 11.80 -3.40 -9.51
C ARG A 58 11.26 -2.13 -8.86
N GLU A 59 12.03 -1.58 -7.92
CA GLU A 59 11.61 -0.40 -7.19
C GLU A 59 11.88 0.89 -7.96
N VAL A 60 13.13 1.10 -8.38
CA VAL A 60 13.53 2.27 -9.17
C VAL A 60 14.23 1.83 -10.47
N PRO A 61 13.48 1.65 -11.57
CA PRO A 61 14.07 1.26 -12.84
C PRO A 61 15.07 2.31 -13.35
N ARG A 62 16.19 1.88 -13.95
CA ARG A 62 17.20 2.81 -14.52
C ARG A 62 16.64 3.71 -15.62
N SER A 63 15.65 3.21 -16.35
CA SER A 63 14.87 3.99 -17.31
C SER A 63 14.17 5.23 -16.72
N THR A 64 14.07 5.35 -15.38
CA THR A 64 13.55 6.54 -14.69
C THR A 64 14.58 7.66 -14.48
N ALA A 65 15.88 7.42 -14.69
CA ALA A 65 16.94 8.42 -14.49
C ALA A 65 16.69 9.79 -15.18
N PRO A 66 16.10 9.86 -16.41
CA PRO A 66 15.76 11.14 -17.03
C PRO A 66 14.71 11.96 -16.25
N ALA A 67 13.86 11.32 -15.44
CA ALA A 67 12.89 12.00 -14.59
C ALA A 67 13.58 12.70 -13.42
N PHE A 68 14.46 12.00 -12.70
CA PHE A 68 15.33 12.61 -11.68
C PHE A 68 16.15 13.75 -12.27
N ALA A 69 16.70 13.59 -13.48
CA ALA A 69 17.48 14.66 -14.13
C ALA A 69 16.62 15.89 -14.51
N ARG A 70 15.31 15.73 -14.73
CA ARG A 70 14.40 16.88 -14.91
C ARG A 70 14.19 17.61 -13.58
N GLU A 71 13.95 16.89 -12.49
CA GLU A 71 13.77 17.51 -11.17
C GLU A 71 15.06 18.20 -10.70
N ALA A 72 16.21 17.54 -10.82
CA ALA A 72 17.52 18.09 -10.45
C ALA A 72 17.84 19.42 -11.15
N ARG A 73 17.41 19.61 -12.41
CA ARG A 73 17.60 20.86 -13.15
C ARG A 73 16.83 22.05 -12.57
N ARG A 74 15.76 21.82 -11.80
CA ARG A 74 14.97 22.89 -11.17
C ARG A 74 15.73 23.59 -10.05
N LEU A 75 16.77 22.96 -9.48
CA LEU A 75 17.58 23.51 -8.41
C LEU A 75 18.47 24.69 -8.86
N GLY A 76 18.71 24.85 -10.16
CA GLY A 76 19.55 25.94 -10.70
C GLY A 76 21.06 25.80 -10.44
N VAL A 77 21.49 24.74 -9.76
CA VAL A 77 22.90 24.37 -9.55
C VAL A 77 23.19 22.99 -10.14
N PRO A 78 24.46 22.66 -10.48
CA PRO A 78 24.80 21.28 -10.83
C PRO A 78 24.42 20.34 -9.68
N ALA A 79 23.68 19.29 -9.98
CA ALA A 79 23.21 18.31 -9.01
C ALA A 79 23.57 16.90 -9.49
N TYR A 80 24.14 16.11 -8.58
CA TYR A 80 24.58 14.74 -8.77
C TYR A 80 23.74 13.82 -7.90
N VAL A 81 22.92 12.99 -8.51
CA VAL A 81 21.94 12.15 -7.81
C VAL A 81 22.34 10.69 -7.95
N MET A 82 22.42 9.99 -6.83
CA MET A 82 22.64 8.54 -6.78
C MET A 82 21.42 7.89 -6.14
N VAL A 83 20.84 6.91 -6.82
CA VAL A 83 19.79 6.06 -6.29
C VAL A 83 20.34 4.64 -6.20
N LEU A 84 20.61 4.18 -4.99
CA LEU A 84 21.27 2.90 -4.67
C LEU A 84 20.44 2.17 -3.61
N PRO A 85 20.44 0.84 -3.52
CA PRO A 85 19.82 0.18 -2.37
C PRO A 85 20.43 0.65 -1.05
N GLN A 86 19.64 0.69 0.01
CA GLN A 86 20.06 1.18 1.33
C GLN A 86 21.36 0.54 1.83
N SER A 87 21.55 -0.76 1.55
CA SER A 87 22.76 -1.52 1.92
C SER A 87 24.05 -0.99 1.29
N SER A 88 23.98 -0.20 0.21
CA SER A 88 25.13 0.41 -0.45
C SER A 88 25.67 1.63 0.29
N TYR A 89 24.85 2.34 1.08
CA TYR A 89 25.27 3.55 1.80
C TYR A 89 26.04 3.24 3.09
N GLY A 90 25.84 2.05 3.67
CA GLY A 90 26.38 1.71 4.98
C GLY A 90 25.79 2.58 6.10
N ALA A 91 26.52 2.75 7.20
CA ALA A 91 26.06 3.54 8.35
C ALA A 91 26.18 5.07 8.16
N ASP A 92 26.85 5.53 7.10
CA ASP A 92 27.19 6.94 6.89
C ASP A 92 27.11 7.32 5.40
N ALA A 93 25.90 7.67 4.95
CA ALA A 93 25.66 8.15 3.60
C ALA A 93 26.42 9.48 3.30
N ASP A 94 26.65 10.31 4.33
CA ASP A 94 27.39 11.56 4.19
C ASP A 94 28.86 11.31 3.81
N GLY A 95 29.47 10.29 4.39
CA GLY A 95 30.81 9.82 4.04
C GLY A 95 30.91 9.35 2.58
N LEU A 96 29.89 8.66 2.07
CA LEU A 96 29.81 8.25 0.66
C LEU A 96 29.76 9.47 -0.26
N LEU A 97 28.90 10.46 0.02
CA LEU A 97 28.78 11.68 -0.78
C LEU A 97 30.11 12.44 -0.85
N ALA A 98 30.81 12.59 0.27
CA ALA A 98 32.12 13.23 0.33
C ALA A 98 33.17 12.47 -0.49
N GLY A 99 33.24 11.15 -0.33
CA GLY A 99 34.18 10.31 -1.09
C GLY A 99 33.94 10.37 -2.61
N VAL A 100 32.67 10.36 -3.03
CA VAL A 100 32.29 10.52 -4.44
C VAL A 100 32.65 11.93 -4.95
N HIS A 101 32.36 12.98 -4.18
CA HIS A 101 32.74 14.35 -4.52
C HIS A 101 34.26 14.47 -4.73
N ASP A 102 35.08 13.93 -3.82
CA ASP A 102 36.54 14.00 -3.91
C ASP A 102 37.09 13.31 -5.16
N ARG A 103 36.44 12.21 -5.58
CA ARG A 103 36.79 11.48 -6.81
C ARG A 103 36.21 12.09 -8.08
N LEU A 104 35.07 12.78 -8.00
CA LEU A 104 34.42 13.45 -9.13
C LEU A 104 35.05 14.82 -9.41
N GLY A 105 35.46 15.54 -8.36
CA GLY A 105 36.12 16.84 -8.43
C GLY A 105 35.23 17.96 -8.99
N ARG A 106 33.90 17.84 -8.86
CA ARG A 106 32.94 18.81 -9.40
C ARG A 106 32.14 19.47 -8.30
N ARG A 107 31.95 20.79 -8.41
CA ARG A 107 31.08 21.56 -7.52
C ARG A 107 29.62 21.24 -7.83
N GLY A 108 28.77 21.18 -6.81
CA GLY A 108 27.34 20.90 -6.96
C GLY A 108 26.68 20.40 -5.68
N LEU A 109 25.38 20.13 -5.77
CA LEU A 109 24.63 19.36 -4.79
C LEU A 109 24.82 17.87 -5.08
N TYR A 110 25.11 17.07 -4.06
CA TYR A 110 25.21 15.62 -4.14
C TYR A 110 24.09 15.04 -3.28
N VAL A 111 23.33 14.09 -3.85
CA VAL A 111 22.12 13.53 -3.24
C VAL A 111 22.19 12.02 -3.27
N ALA A 112 21.99 11.39 -2.12
CA ALA A 112 21.88 9.96 -1.91
C ALA A 112 20.41 9.60 -1.63
N LEU A 113 19.85 8.73 -2.45
CA LEU A 113 18.51 8.18 -2.31
C LEU A 113 18.59 6.64 -2.25
N SER A 114 17.77 6.03 -1.43
CA SER A 114 17.55 4.59 -1.38
C SER A 114 16.09 4.25 -1.64
N ASP A 115 15.80 2.97 -1.68
CA ASP A 115 14.45 2.40 -1.60
C ASP A 115 13.67 2.91 -0.38
N SER A 116 14.35 3.31 0.69
CA SER A 116 13.73 3.91 1.88
C SER A 116 13.53 5.43 1.83
N GLY A 117 13.95 6.09 0.74
CA GLY A 117 13.78 7.54 0.54
C GLY A 117 15.11 8.30 0.47
N LEU A 118 15.21 9.42 1.18
CA LEU A 118 16.35 10.35 1.11
C LEU A 118 17.33 10.12 2.27
N ASP A 119 18.49 9.55 1.97
CA ASP A 119 19.51 9.23 2.97
C ASP A 119 20.37 10.44 3.33
N ALA A 120 20.79 11.23 2.33
CA ALA A 120 21.65 12.39 2.54
C ALA A 120 21.61 13.37 1.36
N ALA A 121 21.88 14.65 1.64
CA ALA A 121 22.16 15.65 0.62
C ALA A 121 23.19 16.68 1.11
N GLN A 122 24.22 16.93 0.31
CA GLN A 122 25.31 17.84 0.65
C GLN A 122 25.72 18.74 -0.51
N THR A 123 26.00 20.00 -0.19
CA THR A 123 26.49 21.00 -1.15
C THR A 123 28.01 21.11 -1.09
N TYR A 124 28.69 20.93 -2.22
CA TYR A 124 30.13 21.17 -2.32
C TYR A 124 30.42 22.32 -3.26
N GLY A 125 30.90 23.43 -2.70
CA GLY A 125 31.29 24.62 -3.46
C GLY A 125 30.13 25.33 -4.17
N VAL A 126 28.88 25.06 -3.83
CA VAL A 126 27.70 25.82 -4.29
C VAL A 126 26.93 26.33 -3.08
N ASP A 127 26.21 27.44 -3.25
CA ASP A 127 25.34 27.99 -2.22
C ASP A 127 23.90 27.57 -2.51
N LEU A 128 23.35 26.72 -1.65
CA LEU A 128 21.97 26.24 -1.72
C LEU A 128 21.42 26.16 -0.29
N PRO A 129 21.03 27.29 0.30
CA PRO A 129 20.64 27.37 1.70
C PRO A 129 19.40 26.51 1.98
N GLY A 130 19.33 25.96 3.19
CA GLY A 130 18.21 25.11 3.60
C GLY A 130 18.27 23.66 3.09
N THR A 131 19.37 23.22 2.46
CA THR A 131 19.54 21.82 2.02
C THR A 131 19.36 20.82 3.18
N ALA A 132 20.03 21.04 4.31
CA ALA A 132 19.91 20.15 5.48
C ALA A 132 18.49 20.17 6.09
N ASP A 133 17.85 21.34 6.14
CA ASP A 133 16.47 21.45 6.59
C ASP A 133 15.51 20.73 5.62
N ALA A 134 15.74 20.80 4.32
CA ALA A 134 14.92 20.11 3.33
C ALA A 134 15.08 18.58 3.40
N VAL A 135 16.28 18.08 3.73
CA VAL A 135 16.48 16.65 4.04
C VAL A 135 15.63 16.27 5.26
N SER A 136 15.76 17.02 6.36
CA SER A 136 14.96 16.77 7.57
C SER A 136 13.46 16.83 7.29
N GLU A 137 12.99 17.84 6.56
CA GLU A 137 11.57 17.97 6.22
C GLU A 137 11.08 16.79 5.38
N SER A 138 11.85 16.37 4.37
CA SER A 138 11.46 15.24 3.51
C SER A 138 11.33 13.95 4.32
N VAL A 139 12.21 13.71 5.30
CA VAL A 139 12.18 12.53 6.17
C VAL A 139 10.96 12.52 7.10
N TYR A 140 10.52 13.67 7.60
CA TYR A 140 9.38 13.73 8.55
C TYR A 140 8.03 13.98 7.88
N ALA A 141 8.01 14.61 6.70
CA ALA A 141 6.77 15.01 6.02
C ALA A 141 6.29 13.98 5.00
N MET A 142 7.18 13.16 4.44
CA MET A 142 6.80 12.18 3.42
C MET A 142 6.34 10.87 4.05
N PRO A 143 5.26 10.26 3.54
CA PRO A 143 4.85 8.90 3.91
C PRO A 143 5.93 7.85 3.60
N TYR A 144 5.93 6.74 4.34
CA TYR A 144 6.92 5.66 4.17
C TYR A 144 6.86 4.97 2.81
N ASP A 145 5.68 4.94 2.18
CA ASP A 145 5.46 4.36 0.85
C ASP A 145 5.81 5.33 -0.30
N ALA A 146 6.29 6.54 0.01
CA ALA A 146 6.70 7.49 -1.02
C ALA A 146 7.91 6.95 -1.79
N THR A 147 7.79 6.84 -3.11
CA THR A 147 8.88 6.33 -3.95
C THR A 147 10.09 7.28 -3.93
N PRO A 148 11.30 6.79 -4.21
CA PRO A 148 12.50 7.64 -4.21
C PRO A 148 12.41 8.82 -5.18
N ARG A 149 11.66 8.67 -6.28
CA ARG A 149 11.38 9.76 -7.23
C ARG A 149 10.50 10.86 -6.63
N GLU A 150 9.51 10.49 -5.84
CA GLU A 150 8.58 11.42 -5.19
C GLU A 150 9.24 12.15 -4.03
N VAL A 151 9.99 11.41 -3.20
CA VAL A 151 10.82 12.00 -2.15
C VAL A 151 11.80 13.01 -2.75
N PHE A 152 12.50 12.66 -3.84
CA PHE A 152 13.41 13.59 -4.50
C PHE A 152 12.69 14.83 -5.07
N ARG A 153 11.53 14.66 -5.70
CA ARG A 153 10.71 15.77 -6.21
C ARG A 153 10.28 16.71 -5.08
N HIS A 154 9.85 16.15 -3.95
CA HIS A 154 9.44 16.91 -2.76
C HIS A 154 10.62 17.65 -2.14
N PHE A 155 11.77 16.99 -1.99
CA PHE A 155 13.02 17.62 -1.55
C PHE A 155 13.38 18.82 -2.44
N VAL A 156 13.34 18.68 -3.77
CA VAL A 156 13.58 19.78 -4.71
C VAL A 156 12.58 20.92 -4.51
N GLU A 157 11.30 20.62 -4.29
CA GLU A 157 10.28 21.63 -3.98
C GLU A 157 10.63 22.40 -2.70
N VAL A 158 10.98 21.70 -1.62
CA VAL A 158 11.27 22.31 -0.32
C VAL A 158 12.52 23.19 -0.39
N VAL A 159 13.59 22.71 -1.03
CA VAL A 159 14.81 23.50 -1.25
C VAL A 159 14.50 24.77 -2.07
N THR A 160 13.71 24.64 -3.14
CA THR A 160 13.40 25.79 -4.02
C THR A 160 12.35 26.74 -3.46
N SER A 161 11.63 26.35 -2.39
CA SER A 161 10.61 27.20 -1.75
C SER A 161 11.16 28.40 -0.99
N GLY A 162 12.43 28.35 -0.57
CA GLY A 162 13.04 29.33 0.34
C GLY A 162 12.51 29.27 1.78
N GLN A 163 11.70 28.25 2.12
CA GLN A 163 11.07 28.05 3.43
C GLN A 163 11.47 26.73 4.10
N ALA A 164 12.56 26.11 3.66
CA ALA A 164 12.98 24.77 4.11
C ALA A 164 13.04 24.65 5.64
N HIS A 165 13.66 25.62 6.33
CA HIS A 165 13.75 25.61 7.79
C HIS A 165 12.39 25.63 8.49
N GLN A 166 11.49 26.52 8.08
CA GLN A 166 10.15 26.60 8.67
C GLN A 166 9.38 25.29 8.46
N ARG A 167 9.40 24.74 7.24
CA ARG A 167 8.72 23.49 6.93
C ARG A 167 9.31 22.30 7.70
N ALA A 168 10.62 22.26 7.90
CA ALA A 168 11.28 21.22 8.69
C ALA A 168 10.86 21.23 10.17
N GLU A 169 10.75 22.42 10.78
CA GLU A 169 10.25 22.56 12.15
C GLU A 169 8.77 22.15 12.25
N GLU A 170 7.94 22.54 11.27
CA GLU A 170 6.53 22.16 11.21
C GLU A 170 6.36 20.65 11.06
N ALA A 171 7.13 20.01 10.17
CA ALA A 171 7.10 18.55 9.97
C ALA A 171 7.55 17.79 11.23
N ARG A 172 8.62 18.25 11.91
CA ARG A 172 9.06 17.65 13.17
C ARG A 172 8.03 17.79 14.28
N ALA A 173 7.40 18.95 14.41
CA ALA A 173 6.35 19.17 15.39
C ALA A 173 5.11 18.30 15.13
N ALA A 174 4.70 18.15 13.86
CA ALA A 174 3.60 17.27 13.49
C ALA A 174 3.89 15.79 13.82
N HIS A 175 5.11 15.33 13.53
CA HIS A 175 5.54 13.96 13.83
C HIS A 175 5.58 13.66 15.34
N GLU A 176 6.00 14.62 16.17
CA GLU A 176 5.98 14.46 17.63
C GLU A 176 4.54 14.37 18.20
N ASP A 177 3.58 15.07 17.59
CA ASP A 177 2.19 15.14 18.05
C ASP A 177 1.34 13.95 17.61
N GLU A 178 1.54 13.43 16.38
CA GLU A 178 0.74 12.34 15.80
C GLU A 178 1.20 10.94 16.27
N GLY A 179 2.42 10.82 16.81
CA GLY A 179 3.01 9.54 17.22
C GLY A 179 3.47 8.70 16.02
N LEU A 180 3.79 7.44 16.27
CA LEU A 180 4.20 6.48 15.21
C LEU A 180 3.02 6.01 14.32
N ASP A 181 1.90 6.75 14.30
CA ASP A 181 0.81 6.47 13.38
C ASP A 181 1.21 7.09 12.05
N ASP A 182 1.81 6.28 11.18
CA ASP A 182 2.19 6.70 9.84
C ASP A 182 0.96 7.30 9.18
N GLY A 183 1.08 8.56 8.72
CA GLY A 183 0.00 9.25 8.04
C GLY A 183 -0.54 8.43 6.84
N PRO A 184 -1.66 8.84 6.23
CA PRO A 184 -2.19 8.13 5.06
C PRO A 184 -1.08 8.00 4.00
N GLY A 185 -0.89 6.78 3.51
CA GLY A 185 0.08 6.47 2.46
C GLY A 185 -0.12 7.35 1.23
N LEU A 186 0.95 7.59 0.49
CA LEU A 186 0.88 8.33 -0.76
C LEU A 186 0.22 7.50 -1.87
N HIS A 187 0.35 6.18 -1.79
CA HIS A 187 -0.15 5.22 -2.76
C HIS A 187 -1.11 4.24 -2.11
N THR A 188 -2.13 3.87 -2.86
CA THR A 188 -2.99 2.75 -2.47
C THR A 188 -2.16 1.46 -2.49
N ASP A 189 -1.96 0.81 -1.35
CA ASP A 189 -1.36 -0.52 -1.28
C ASP A 189 -2.40 -1.64 -1.59
N THR A 190 -1.97 -2.89 -1.67
CA THR A 190 -2.88 -4.02 -1.94
C THR A 190 -3.96 -4.18 -0.87
N THR A 191 -3.60 -3.98 0.40
CA THR A 191 -4.52 -4.09 1.54
C THR A 191 -5.56 -2.97 1.52
N GLU A 192 -5.14 -1.75 1.22
CA GLU A 192 -6.01 -0.61 1.05
C GLU A 192 -6.92 -0.79 -0.17
N ARG A 193 -6.40 -1.31 -1.30
CA ARG A 193 -7.21 -1.64 -2.46
C ARG A 193 -8.28 -2.69 -2.14
N GLU A 194 -7.95 -3.70 -1.35
CA GLU A 194 -8.91 -4.70 -0.87
C GLU A 194 -9.98 -4.06 0.03
N ASN A 195 -9.57 -3.18 0.96
CA ASN A 195 -10.49 -2.42 1.81
C ASN A 195 -11.41 -1.48 1.00
N GLN A 196 -10.88 -0.78 0.00
CA GLN A 196 -11.64 0.06 -0.92
C GLN A 196 -12.65 -0.79 -1.73
N SER A 197 -12.23 -1.96 -2.21
CA SER A 197 -13.08 -2.92 -2.92
C SER A 197 -14.20 -3.43 -2.01
N PHE A 198 -13.88 -3.79 -0.77
CA PHE A 198 -14.82 -4.23 0.26
C PHE A 198 -15.88 -3.16 0.58
N VAL A 199 -15.45 -1.94 0.90
CA VAL A 199 -16.35 -0.81 1.21
C VAL A 199 -17.21 -0.45 0.01
N THR A 200 -16.65 -0.50 -1.21
CA THR A 200 -17.38 -0.30 -2.45
C THR A 200 -18.46 -1.36 -2.62
N GLY A 201 -18.15 -2.64 -2.36
CA GLY A 201 -19.13 -3.72 -2.36
C GLY A 201 -20.29 -3.47 -1.39
N ILE A 202 -19.99 -3.05 -0.16
CA ILE A 202 -20.99 -2.67 0.85
C ILE A 202 -21.88 -1.53 0.32
N ALA A 203 -21.28 -0.47 -0.25
CA ALA A 203 -22.01 0.70 -0.70
C ALA A 203 -22.90 0.40 -1.92
N VAL A 204 -22.36 -0.30 -2.92
CA VAL A 204 -23.03 -0.62 -4.20
C VAL A 204 -24.29 -1.44 -3.97
N LEU A 205 -24.28 -2.41 -3.05
CA LEU A 205 -25.47 -3.23 -2.76
C LEU A 205 -26.28 -2.71 -1.57
N GLY A 206 -25.61 -2.32 -0.48
CA GLY A 206 -26.23 -1.98 0.79
C GLY A 206 -27.06 -0.70 0.74
N ILE A 207 -26.56 0.36 0.09
CA ILE A 207 -27.27 1.65 0.02
C ILE A 207 -28.55 1.53 -0.82
N PRO A 208 -28.52 1.02 -2.07
CA PRO A 208 -29.75 0.91 -2.86
C PRO A 208 -30.77 -0.06 -2.27
N LEU A 209 -30.32 -1.18 -1.70
CA LEU A 209 -31.20 -2.14 -1.05
C LEU A 209 -31.88 -1.52 0.19
N SER A 210 -31.15 -0.76 1.01
CA SER A 210 -31.71 -0.03 2.15
C SER A 210 -32.80 0.96 1.73
N VAL A 211 -32.50 1.77 0.70
CA VAL A 211 -33.45 2.76 0.15
C VAL A 211 -34.71 2.06 -0.37
N LEU A 212 -34.54 0.95 -1.11
CA LEU A 212 -35.63 0.14 -1.63
C LEU A 212 -36.51 -0.42 -0.51
N LEU A 213 -35.93 -1.11 0.48
CA LEU A 213 -36.66 -1.75 1.59
C LEU A 213 -37.44 -0.72 2.42
N VAL A 214 -36.81 0.40 2.77
CA VAL A 214 -37.47 1.49 3.51
C VAL A 214 -38.59 2.11 2.69
N THR A 215 -38.40 2.32 1.38
CA THR A 215 -39.42 2.87 0.48
C THR A 215 -40.62 1.93 0.35
N VAL A 216 -40.39 0.63 0.12
CA VAL A 216 -41.48 -0.36 0.03
C VAL A 216 -42.25 -0.43 1.35
N HIS A 217 -41.58 -0.46 2.50
CA HIS A 217 -42.23 -0.52 3.81
C HIS A 217 -43.05 0.74 4.13
N THR A 218 -42.55 1.92 3.78
CA THR A 218 -43.29 3.17 3.97
C THR A 218 -44.53 3.22 3.07
N LEU A 219 -44.42 2.77 1.81
CA LEU A 219 -45.56 2.70 0.88
C LEU A 219 -46.60 1.64 1.28
N GLN A 220 -46.18 0.45 1.73
CA GLN A 220 -47.07 -0.59 2.29
C GLN A 220 -47.90 -0.03 3.44
N ARG A 221 -47.23 0.65 4.38
CA ARG A 221 -47.93 1.27 5.51
C ARG A 221 -48.88 2.39 5.11
N ARG A 222 -48.53 3.20 4.11
CA ARG A 222 -49.44 4.23 3.58
C ARG A 222 -50.70 3.60 2.98
N ARG A 223 -50.57 2.47 2.27
CA ARG A 223 -51.73 1.72 1.74
C ARG A 223 -52.63 1.19 2.84
N VAL A 224 -52.07 0.52 3.86
CA VAL A 224 -52.86 0.01 4.98
C VAL A 224 -53.62 1.14 5.69
N ARG A 225 -52.99 2.32 5.86
CA ARG A 225 -53.65 3.50 6.42
C ARG A 225 -54.77 4.03 5.53
N ARG A 226 -54.57 4.11 4.21
CA ARG A 226 -55.60 4.55 3.27
C ARG A 226 -56.77 3.59 3.22
N ALA A 227 -56.52 2.28 3.24
CA ALA A 227 -57.57 1.26 3.30
C ALA A 227 -58.38 1.35 4.61
N ALA A 228 -57.72 1.59 5.75
CA ALA A 228 -58.39 1.81 7.03
C ALA A 228 -59.20 3.12 7.06
N ALA A 229 -58.71 4.19 6.42
CA ALA A 229 -59.41 5.47 6.32
C ALA A 229 -60.59 5.44 5.35
N ALA A 230 -60.52 4.61 4.29
CA ALA A 230 -61.58 4.46 3.29
C ALA A 230 -62.81 3.68 3.78
N GLY A 231 -62.98 3.49 5.09
CA GLY A 231 -64.26 3.08 5.66
C GLY A 231 -64.65 1.62 5.45
N GLY A 232 -63.70 0.74 5.12
CA GLY A 232 -63.92 -0.70 5.19
C GLY A 232 -64.10 -1.14 6.64
N GLY A 233 -65.28 -0.91 7.21
CA GLY A 233 -65.66 -1.38 8.52
C GLY A 233 -65.56 -2.90 8.55
N VAL A 234 -64.42 -3.40 9.02
CA VAL A 234 -64.29 -4.78 9.46
C VAL A 234 -65.26 -4.89 10.63
N ARG A 235 -66.47 -5.41 10.36
CA ARG A 235 -67.38 -5.89 11.39
C ARG A 235 -66.57 -6.89 12.20
N VAL A 236 -66.08 -6.45 13.36
CA VAL A 236 -65.57 -7.36 14.38
C VAL A 236 -66.74 -8.29 14.67
N PRO A 237 -66.62 -9.61 14.41
CA PRO A 237 -67.65 -10.53 14.83
C PRO A 237 -67.74 -10.39 16.34
N THR A 238 -68.85 -9.84 16.81
CA THR A 238 -69.17 -9.79 18.22
C THR A 238 -69.10 -11.23 18.72
N ALA A 239 -68.19 -11.48 19.66
CA ALA A 239 -68.07 -12.75 20.34
C ALA A 239 -69.43 -13.07 20.96
N ARG A 240 -70.19 -13.92 20.27
CA ARG A 240 -71.44 -14.47 20.77
C ARG A 240 -71.03 -15.40 21.90
N GLY A 241 -71.33 -15.00 23.13
CA GLY A 241 -71.08 -15.79 24.32
C GLY A 241 -71.60 -17.21 24.15
N GLY A 242 -70.68 -18.17 24.24
CA GLY A 242 -70.97 -19.60 24.29
C GLY A 242 -70.57 -20.10 25.67
N THR A 243 -71.59 -20.27 26.50
CA THR A 243 -71.54 -20.79 27.86
C THR A 243 -70.96 -22.20 27.89
N GLN A 244 -70.19 -22.45 28.94
CA GLN A 244 -69.70 -23.72 29.44
C GLN A 244 -70.83 -24.77 29.55
N GLY A 245 -70.61 -25.97 29.02
CA GLY A 245 -71.52 -27.11 29.18
C GLY A 245 -70.87 -28.40 28.70
N GLY A 246 -70.43 -29.23 29.64
CA GLY A 246 -69.82 -30.53 29.38
C GLY A 246 -70.80 -31.55 28.79
N GLY A 247 -70.27 -32.56 28.08
CA GLY A 247 -71.08 -33.61 27.49
C GLY A 247 -70.25 -34.67 26.77
N LYS A 248 -69.82 -35.67 27.53
CA LYS A 248 -69.28 -36.96 27.07
C LYS A 248 -70.39 -37.73 26.31
N LYS A 249 -70.13 -38.22 25.09
CA LYS A 249 -70.51 -39.57 24.62
C LYS A 249 -70.13 -39.84 23.15
N THR A 250 -69.44 -40.96 23.00
CA THR A 250 -69.43 -41.97 21.93
C THR A 250 -70.61 -41.99 20.96
N GLY A 251 -70.33 -42.41 19.72
CA GLY A 251 -71.28 -43.19 18.91
C GLY A 251 -71.39 -42.75 17.46
N GLY A 252 -71.08 -43.66 16.54
CA GLY A 252 -71.23 -43.47 15.11
C GLY A 252 -72.68 -43.28 14.66
N GLY A 253 -72.83 -42.78 13.44
CA GLY A 253 -74.15 -42.58 12.83
C GLY A 253 -74.07 -41.89 11.49
N LYS A 254 -73.94 -42.71 10.44
CA LYS A 254 -74.07 -42.36 9.03
C LYS A 254 -75.50 -41.86 8.76
N LYS A 255 -75.70 -40.59 8.39
CA LYS A 255 -76.92 -40.13 7.69
C LYS A 255 -76.62 -39.05 6.66
N THR A 256 -77.04 -39.35 5.45
CA THR A 256 -77.24 -38.47 4.30
C THR A 256 -78.34 -37.47 4.60
N GLY A 257 -78.03 -36.18 4.44
CA GLY A 257 -78.96 -35.08 4.67
C GLY A 257 -78.64 -33.90 3.74
N LYS A 258 -79.47 -33.75 2.72
CA LYS A 258 -79.47 -32.72 1.70
C LYS A 258 -80.21 -31.50 2.27
N ALA A 259 -79.51 -30.37 2.53
CA ALA A 259 -80.16 -29.07 2.74
C ALA A 259 -79.17 -27.89 2.61
N ALA A 260 -79.57 -26.94 1.75
CA ALA A 260 -79.49 -25.49 1.90
C ALA A 260 -78.14 -24.83 2.25
N GLY A 261 -77.54 -24.21 1.23
CA GLY A 261 -77.15 -22.79 1.28
C GLY A 261 -76.21 -22.35 2.40
N SER A 262 -75.07 -23.03 2.58
CA SER A 262 -73.95 -22.45 3.32
C SER A 262 -73.38 -21.29 2.49
N ALA A 263 -73.75 -20.07 2.85
CA ALA A 263 -73.08 -18.87 2.41
C ALA A 263 -71.60 -18.99 2.82
N ARG A 264 -70.77 -19.45 1.87
CA ARG A 264 -69.31 -19.42 1.96
C ARG A 264 -68.94 -18.00 2.38
N GLN A 265 -68.58 -17.83 3.65
CA GLN A 265 -67.92 -16.63 4.12
C GLN A 265 -66.68 -16.50 3.24
N ARG A 266 -66.74 -15.61 2.25
CA ARG A 266 -65.59 -15.27 1.42
C ARG A 266 -64.51 -14.86 2.42
N PRO A 267 -63.38 -15.59 2.50
CA PRO A 267 -62.32 -15.21 3.40
C PRO A 267 -62.02 -13.74 3.13
N VAL A 268 -62.16 -12.92 4.17
CA VAL A 268 -61.90 -11.49 4.11
C VAL A 268 -60.50 -11.37 3.55
N ALA A 269 -60.40 -10.97 2.27
CA ALA A 269 -59.15 -10.95 1.55
C ALA A 269 -58.21 -10.05 2.34
N GLY A 270 -57.20 -10.67 2.98
CA GLY A 270 -56.13 -9.94 3.63
C GLY A 270 -55.54 -8.93 2.64
N PRO A 271 -54.87 -7.87 3.13
CA PRO A 271 -54.22 -6.91 2.25
C PRO A 271 -53.36 -7.67 1.24
N GLY A 272 -53.80 -7.65 -0.02
CA GLY A 272 -53.17 -8.43 -1.08
C GLY A 272 -51.69 -8.05 -1.21
N PRO A 273 -50.86 -8.97 -1.77
CA PRO A 273 -49.44 -8.71 -1.97
C PRO A 273 -49.22 -7.39 -2.70
N PHE A 274 -48.08 -6.74 -2.43
CA PHE A 274 -47.73 -5.49 -3.08
C PHE A 274 -47.77 -5.67 -4.61
N PRO A 275 -48.47 -4.82 -5.37
CA PRO A 275 -48.64 -5.04 -6.80
C PRO A 275 -47.28 -4.96 -7.48
N ARG A 276 -46.90 -6.04 -8.15
CA ARG A 276 -45.62 -6.21 -8.84
C ARG A 276 -45.30 -5.02 -9.77
N ALA A 277 -46.33 -4.43 -10.39
CA ALA A 277 -46.22 -3.26 -11.24
C ALA A 277 -45.58 -2.02 -10.58
N ARG A 278 -45.67 -1.86 -9.25
CA ARG A 278 -45.01 -0.75 -8.53
C ARG A 278 -43.64 -1.11 -7.96
N LEU A 279 -43.27 -2.39 -7.96
CA LEU A 279 -41.97 -2.84 -7.51
C LEU A 279 -40.91 -2.61 -8.60
N LEU A 280 -41.25 -2.89 -9.86
CA LEU A 280 -40.35 -2.75 -11.01
C LEU A 280 -39.63 -1.38 -11.10
N PRO A 281 -40.32 -0.22 -11.05
CA PRO A 281 -39.62 1.07 -11.12
C PRO A 281 -38.74 1.34 -9.90
N LEU A 282 -39.07 0.79 -8.72
CA LEU A 282 -38.23 0.92 -7.52
C LEU A 282 -36.97 0.04 -7.61
N MET A 283 -37.11 -1.18 -8.14
CA MET A 283 -35.96 -2.05 -8.42
C MET A 283 -35.04 -1.41 -9.47
N ALA A 284 -35.61 -0.86 -10.54
CA ALA A 284 -34.85 -0.15 -11.56
C ALA A 284 -34.13 1.08 -10.97
N GLY A 285 -34.81 1.88 -10.13
CA GLY A 285 -34.19 3.00 -9.44
C GLY A 285 -33.06 2.59 -8.50
N ALA A 286 -33.22 1.47 -7.78
CA ALA A 286 -32.15 0.92 -6.94
C ALA A 286 -30.96 0.42 -7.78
N ALA A 287 -31.21 -0.26 -8.89
CA ALA A 287 -30.16 -0.70 -9.81
C ALA A 287 -29.38 0.50 -10.40
N VAL A 288 -30.08 1.56 -10.82
CA VAL A 288 -29.45 2.81 -11.30
C VAL A 288 -28.59 3.46 -10.21
N LEU A 289 -29.08 3.50 -8.96
CA LEU A 289 -28.30 4.04 -7.85
C LEU A 289 -27.05 3.20 -7.57
N GLY A 290 -27.15 1.88 -7.58
CA GLY A 290 -26.00 0.99 -7.44
C GLY A 290 -24.98 1.19 -8.57
N GLY A 291 -25.45 1.30 -9.82
CA GLY A 291 -24.60 1.61 -10.97
C GLY A 291 -23.91 2.97 -10.86
N LEU A 292 -24.59 4.01 -10.36
CA LEU A 292 -24.00 5.33 -10.14
C LEU A 292 -22.92 5.28 -9.06
N ILE A 293 -23.15 4.56 -7.95
CA ILE A 293 -22.15 4.39 -6.88
C ILE A 293 -20.91 3.67 -7.41
N ALA A 294 -21.09 2.58 -8.16
CA ALA A 294 -20.00 1.85 -8.78
C ALA A 294 -19.20 2.74 -9.75
N PHE A 295 -19.89 3.51 -10.60
CA PHE A 295 -19.24 4.46 -11.50
C PHE A 295 -18.44 5.52 -10.73
N THR A 296 -19.03 6.15 -9.70
CA THR A 296 -18.30 7.14 -8.89
C THR A 296 -17.10 6.53 -8.17
N ALA A 297 -17.22 5.31 -7.64
CA ALA A 297 -16.12 4.62 -6.99
C ALA A 297 -14.96 4.36 -7.97
N SER A 298 -15.25 3.98 -9.22
CA SER A 298 -14.22 3.78 -10.26
C SER A 298 -13.48 5.07 -10.68
N GLN A 299 -14.07 6.24 -10.43
CA GLN A 299 -13.44 7.54 -10.72
C GLN A 299 -12.68 8.11 -9.52
N VAL A 300 -13.01 7.65 -8.31
CA VAL A 300 -12.35 8.09 -7.07
C VAL A 300 -11.20 7.15 -6.70
N PHE A 301 -11.32 5.87 -7.00
CA PHE A 301 -10.30 4.84 -6.75
C PHE A 301 -9.70 4.37 -8.07
N ASP A 302 -9.14 5.29 -8.85
CA ASP A 302 -8.61 5.05 -10.18
C ASP A 302 -7.15 4.57 -10.19
N ASP A 303 -6.48 4.48 -9.03
CA ASP A 303 -5.14 3.88 -9.00
C ASP A 303 -5.20 2.42 -9.47
N THR A 304 -4.28 2.09 -10.37
CA THR A 304 -4.12 0.74 -10.91
C THR A 304 -2.75 0.14 -10.60
N THR A 305 -1.90 0.91 -9.92
CA THR A 305 -0.57 0.49 -9.52
C THR A 305 -0.26 0.94 -8.10
N SER A 306 0.49 0.14 -7.37
CA SER A 306 1.19 0.63 -6.18
C SER A 306 2.41 1.44 -6.63
N GLY A 307 2.63 2.59 -6.01
CA GLY A 307 3.74 3.49 -6.33
C GLY A 307 3.48 4.46 -7.49
N ASP A 308 4.56 5.11 -7.91
CA ASP A 308 4.56 6.25 -8.84
C ASP A 308 4.26 5.94 -10.33
N GLY A 309 3.79 4.72 -10.60
CA GLY A 309 3.48 4.18 -11.92
C GLY A 309 4.70 3.84 -12.79
N SER A 310 5.93 3.94 -12.27
CA SER A 310 7.12 3.47 -12.97
C SER A 310 7.10 1.94 -13.12
N ARG A 311 7.59 1.46 -14.27
CA ARG A 311 7.61 0.04 -14.61
C ARG A 311 9.00 -0.36 -15.10
N PRO A 312 9.57 -1.46 -14.60
CA PRO A 312 10.85 -1.93 -15.08
C PRO A 312 10.75 -2.35 -16.54
N THR A 313 11.72 -1.94 -17.36
CA THR A 313 11.84 -2.46 -18.72
C THR A 313 12.62 -3.78 -18.72
N ALA A 314 12.47 -4.60 -19.76
CA ALA A 314 13.30 -5.79 -19.93
C ALA A 314 14.81 -5.47 -20.03
N ALA A 315 15.20 -4.24 -20.34
CA ALA A 315 16.59 -3.80 -20.30
C ALA A 315 17.04 -3.52 -18.86
N ASP A 316 16.19 -2.87 -18.06
CA ASP A 316 16.45 -2.62 -16.63
C ASP A 316 16.69 -3.97 -15.91
N MET A 317 15.77 -4.92 -16.09
CA MET A 317 15.83 -6.26 -15.46
C MET A 317 17.03 -7.12 -15.88
N ARG A 318 17.68 -6.83 -17.02
CA ARG A 318 18.82 -7.62 -17.52
C ARG A 318 20.18 -7.00 -17.23
N THR A 319 20.22 -5.71 -16.92
CA THR A 319 21.48 -4.95 -16.83
C THR A 319 22.42 -5.58 -15.80
N ARG A 320 21.91 -5.90 -14.61
CA ARG A 320 22.70 -6.45 -13.52
C ARG A 320 23.23 -7.84 -13.83
N ILE A 321 22.38 -8.75 -14.30
CA ILE A 321 22.79 -10.09 -14.76
C ILE A 321 23.91 -9.98 -15.81
N ASP A 322 23.78 -9.07 -16.78
CA ASP A 322 24.80 -8.85 -17.81
C ASP A 322 26.11 -8.33 -17.22
N ARG A 323 26.04 -7.39 -16.26
CA ARG A 323 27.20 -6.82 -15.55
C ARG A 323 27.93 -7.87 -14.70
N VAL A 324 27.21 -8.59 -13.86
CA VAL A 324 27.73 -9.68 -12.99
C VAL A 324 28.34 -10.78 -13.85
N SER A 325 27.61 -11.26 -14.87
CA SER A 325 28.12 -12.29 -15.79
C SER A 325 29.37 -11.83 -16.53
N ALA A 326 29.42 -10.57 -17.01
CA ALA A 326 30.61 -10.03 -17.65
C ALA A 326 31.80 -9.93 -16.69
N GLY A 327 31.56 -9.63 -15.41
CA GLY A 327 32.55 -9.68 -14.34
C GLY A 327 33.09 -11.09 -14.13
N LEU A 328 32.21 -12.05 -13.90
CA LEU A 328 32.54 -13.46 -13.65
C LEU A 328 33.24 -14.16 -14.83
N ARG A 329 33.02 -13.71 -16.07
CA ARG A 329 33.81 -14.17 -17.23
C ARG A 329 35.27 -13.76 -17.15
N ARG A 330 35.56 -12.62 -16.52
CA ARG A 330 36.92 -12.04 -16.45
C ARG A 330 37.66 -12.49 -15.20
N ASP A 331 36.97 -12.55 -14.06
CA ASP A 331 37.52 -12.95 -12.77
C ASP A 331 36.52 -13.92 -12.09
N PRO A 332 36.93 -15.14 -11.68
CA PRO A 332 36.05 -16.04 -10.93
C PRO A 332 35.62 -15.47 -9.57
N LEU A 333 36.25 -14.40 -9.09
CA LEU A 333 35.85 -13.64 -7.92
C LEU A 333 35.38 -12.25 -8.37
N TYR A 334 34.06 -12.04 -8.40
CA TYR A 334 33.43 -10.78 -8.76
C TYR A 334 32.95 -10.06 -7.51
N PHE A 335 33.31 -8.79 -7.35
CA PHE A 335 32.73 -7.87 -6.38
C PHE A 335 31.89 -6.83 -7.12
N ASP A 336 30.68 -6.58 -6.64
CA ASP A 336 29.86 -5.51 -7.18
C ASP A 336 30.50 -4.15 -6.83
N PRO A 337 30.89 -3.33 -7.82
CA PRO A 337 31.51 -2.04 -7.56
C PRO A 337 30.55 -1.00 -6.95
N GLU A 338 29.24 -1.29 -6.90
CA GLU A 338 28.25 -0.45 -6.19
C GLU A 338 28.18 -0.75 -4.71
N SER A 339 28.69 -1.90 -4.27
CA SER A 339 28.71 -2.28 -2.86
C SER A 339 30.01 -1.85 -2.19
N ARG A 340 29.95 -1.61 -0.89
CA ARG A 340 31.14 -1.33 -0.09
C ARG A 340 32.03 -2.58 -0.09
N SER A 341 33.31 -2.43 -0.45
CA SER A 341 34.25 -3.54 -0.38
C SER A 341 34.52 -3.88 1.09
N THR A 342 34.14 -5.09 1.49
CA THR A 342 34.49 -5.66 2.81
C THR A 342 35.83 -6.38 2.79
N LEU A 343 36.37 -6.69 1.60
CA LEU A 343 37.67 -7.31 1.44
C LEU A 343 38.75 -6.28 1.13
N ASP A 344 39.91 -6.45 1.74
CA ASP A 344 41.11 -5.77 1.29
C ASP A 344 41.75 -6.47 0.07
N ALA A 345 42.72 -5.80 -0.56
CA ALA A 345 43.39 -6.34 -1.75
C ALA A 345 44.16 -7.65 -1.47
N ALA A 346 44.69 -7.83 -0.26
CA ALA A 346 45.45 -9.02 0.10
C ALA A 346 44.53 -10.23 0.31
N GLU A 347 43.37 -10.02 0.91
CA GLU A 347 42.30 -11.01 1.03
C GLU A 347 41.76 -11.38 -0.35
N HIS A 348 41.51 -10.40 -1.21
CA HIS A 348 41.07 -10.63 -2.58
C HIS A 348 42.08 -11.49 -3.35
N ASP A 349 43.37 -11.17 -3.27
CA ASP A 349 44.43 -11.96 -3.93
C ASP A 349 44.60 -13.35 -3.32
N ARG A 350 44.42 -13.50 -2.01
CA ARG A 350 44.41 -14.79 -1.32
C ARG A 350 43.24 -15.66 -1.81
N LEU A 351 42.02 -15.13 -1.85
CA LEU A 351 40.85 -15.86 -2.32
C LEU A 351 40.99 -16.26 -3.79
N ARG A 352 41.44 -15.34 -4.66
CA ARG A 352 41.79 -15.65 -6.06
C ARG A 352 42.79 -16.79 -6.17
N LYS A 353 43.83 -16.79 -5.34
CA LYS A 353 44.84 -17.87 -5.34
C LYS A 353 44.21 -19.20 -4.97
N ARG A 354 43.37 -19.22 -3.93
CA ARG A 354 42.71 -20.44 -3.46
C ARG A 354 41.70 -20.98 -4.47
N LEU A 355 40.93 -20.11 -5.12
CA LEU A 355 40.05 -20.49 -6.23
C LEU A 355 40.78 -21.21 -7.36
N ARG A 356 42.03 -20.79 -7.69
CA ARG A 356 42.86 -21.46 -8.70
C ARG A 356 43.43 -22.80 -8.25
N GLU A 357 43.54 -23.04 -6.95
CA GLU A 357 44.05 -24.28 -6.37
C GLU A 357 42.96 -25.36 -6.21
N LEU A 358 41.69 -25.00 -6.38
CA LEU A 358 40.57 -25.95 -6.31
C LEU A 358 40.46 -26.80 -7.58
N ASP A 359 40.19 -28.08 -7.39
CA ASP A 359 39.89 -29.04 -8.47
C ASP A 359 38.50 -28.85 -9.10
N VAL A 360 37.69 -27.95 -8.53
CA VAL A 360 36.30 -27.70 -8.89
C VAL A 360 36.18 -26.26 -9.37
N PRO A 361 35.51 -25.98 -10.50
CA PRO A 361 35.20 -24.62 -10.90
C PRO A 361 34.25 -23.98 -9.88
N VAL A 362 34.74 -22.98 -9.16
CA VAL A 362 33.95 -22.15 -8.24
C VAL A 362 33.93 -20.73 -8.79
N LEU A 363 32.75 -20.12 -8.80
CA LEU A 363 32.52 -18.72 -9.14
C LEU A 363 31.93 -18.03 -7.91
N ILE A 364 32.51 -16.93 -7.47
CA ILE A 364 32.05 -16.16 -6.32
C ILE A 364 31.59 -14.79 -6.82
N ALA A 365 30.36 -14.41 -6.48
CA ALA A 365 29.81 -13.09 -6.71
C ALA A 365 29.44 -12.45 -5.36
N ALA A 366 30.17 -11.40 -4.97
CA ALA A 366 29.91 -10.64 -3.76
C ALA A 366 29.03 -9.43 -4.10
N LEU A 367 27.72 -9.55 -3.85
CA LEU A 367 26.68 -8.61 -4.22
C LEU A 367 25.45 -8.78 -3.29
N PRO A 368 24.70 -7.70 -2.99
CA PRO A 368 23.49 -7.77 -2.20
C PRO A 368 22.34 -8.38 -3.01
N THR A 369 21.44 -9.15 -2.43
CA THR A 369 20.26 -9.70 -3.14
C THR A 369 18.95 -9.18 -2.52
N PRO A 370 18.67 -7.87 -2.63
CA PRO A 370 17.45 -7.31 -2.06
C PRO A 370 16.21 -7.85 -2.78
N PRO A 371 15.04 -7.85 -2.12
CA PRO A 371 13.79 -8.30 -2.74
C PRO A 371 13.43 -7.50 -4.00
N ASP A 372 13.86 -6.24 -4.10
CA ASP A 372 13.59 -5.37 -5.25
C ASP A 372 14.54 -5.59 -6.45
N ASP A 373 15.40 -6.61 -6.36
CA ASP A 373 16.31 -6.97 -7.44
C ASP A 373 15.62 -7.72 -8.60
N GLU A 374 16.35 -7.96 -9.69
CA GLU A 374 15.80 -8.63 -10.86
C GLU A 374 15.29 -10.06 -10.60
N SER A 375 15.78 -10.69 -9.53
CA SER A 375 15.45 -12.04 -9.11
C SER A 375 14.37 -12.10 -8.03
N GLY A 376 13.87 -10.95 -7.56
CA GLY A 376 12.95 -10.90 -6.42
C GLY A 376 13.63 -11.28 -5.10
N GLY A 377 14.95 -11.07 -4.99
CA GLY A 377 15.78 -11.55 -3.89
C GLY A 377 16.09 -13.06 -3.92
N SER A 378 15.73 -13.78 -4.98
CA SER A 378 16.01 -15.21 -5.10
C SER A 378 17.41 -15.48 -5.68
N THR A 379 18.35 -15.83 -4.82
CA THR A 379 19.70 -16.24 -5.26
C THR A 379 19.70 -17.42 -6.22
N GLU A 380 18.80 -18.38 -6.05
CA GLU A 380 18.68 -19.53 -6.96
C GLU A 380 18.32 -19.09 -8.38
N LEU A 381 17.38 -18.14 -8.50
CA LEU A 381 16.98 -17.58 -9.79
C LEU A 381 18.09 -16.70 -10.39
N LEU A 382 18.75 -15.88 -9.57
CA LEU A 382 19.93 -15.11 -10.01
C LEU A 382 21.02 -16.06 -10.52
N ALA A 383 21.31 -17.13 -9.78
CA ALA A 383 22.28 -18.15 -10.18
C ALA A 383 21.90 -18.82 -11.49
N LYS A 384 20.61 -19.13 -11.68
CA LYS A 384 20.09 -19.66 -12.96
C LYS A 384 20.34 -18.70 -14.10
N GLN A 385 20.00 -17.42 -13.93
CA GLN A 385 20.16 -16.40 -14.95
C GLN A 385 21.64 -16.15 -15.31
N VAL A 386 22.51 -16.10 -14.30
CA VAL A 386 23.97 -15.99 -14.48
C VAL A 386 24.51 -17.25 -15.17
N HIS A 387 24.09 -18.44 -14.76
CA HIS A 387 24.46 -19.70 -15.40
C HIS A 387 24.05 -19.73 -16.87
N ASP A 388 22.80 -19.41 -17.18
CA ASP A 388 22.27 -19.35 -18.55
C ASP A 388 23.07 -18.35 -19.41
N ARG A 389 23.63 -17.30 -18.79
CA ARG A 389 24.42 -16.27 -19.47
C ARG A 389 25.90 -16.61 -19.61
N LEU A 390 26.44 -17.43 -18.71
CA LEU A 390 27.83 -17.90 -18.71
C LEU A 390 28.01 -19.19 -19.51
N HIS A 391 26.98 -20.03 -19.60
CA HIS A 391 27.01 -21.40 -20.14
C HIS A 391 28.16 -22.22 -19.56
N ARG A 392 28.31 -22.19 -18.23
CA ARG A 392 29.49 -22.74 -17.55
C ARG A 392 29.08 -23.47 -16.28
N ASP A 393 29.34 -24.77 -16.26
CA ASP A 393 29.12 -25.62 -15.09
C ASP A 393 30.08 -25.22 -13.96
N ALA A 394 29.56 -24.73 -12.84
CA ALA A 394 30.34 -24.24 -11.70
C ALA A 394 29.53 -24.26 -10.40
N LEU A 395 30.24 -24.27 -9.28
CA LEU A 395 29.65 -23.99 -7.96
C LEU A 395 29.58 -22.47 -7.84
N MET A 396 28.37 -21.92 -7.91
CA MET A 396 28.16 -20.49 -7.76
C MET A 396 27.96 -20.16 -6.29
N VAL A 397 28.72 -19.20 -5.81
CA VAL A 397 28.66 -18.69 -4.44
C VAL A 397 28.24 -17.23 -4.51
N PHE A 398 27.12 -16.90 -3.89
CA PHE A 398 26.64 -15.53 -3.74
C PHE A 398 26.88 -15.10 -2.30
N ALA A 399 27.60 -14.00 -2.14
CA ALA A 399 27.98 -13.47 -0.85
C ALA A 399 27.45 -12.05 -0.71
N ASP A 400 26.55 -11.83 0.23
CA ASP A 400 26.04 -10.50 0.50
C ASP A 400 27.04 -9.73 1.39
N PRO A 401 27.68 -8.66 0.88
CA PRO A 401 28.64 -7.89 1.66
C PRO A 401 28.01 -7.13 2.83
N ALA A 402 26.70 -6.85 2.79
CA ALA A 402 26.01 -6.10 3.82
C ALA A 402 25.57 -6.97 5.00
N THR A 403 25.19 -8.21 4.75
CA THR A 403 24.74 -9.16 5.80
C THR A 403 25.80 -10.21 6.15
N GLY A 404 26.79 -10.41 5.29
CA GLY A 404 27.77 -11.50 5.41
C GLY A 404 27.18 -12.87 5.04
N GLY A 405 25.91 -12.90 4.59
CA GLY A 405 25.23 -14.12 4.17
C GLY A 405 25.91 -14.74 2.95
N ILE A 406 26.02 -16.08 2.95
CA ILE A 406 26.59 -16.84 1.85
C ILE A 406 25.61 -17.92 1.43
N GLU A 407 25.27 -17.91 0.15
CA GLU A 407 24.40 -18.88 -0.48
C GLU A 407 25.12 -19.59 -1.63
N LEU A 408 24.80 -20.87 -1.83
CA LEU A 408 25.50 -21.73 -2.79
C LEU A 408 24.51 -22.39 -3.73
N VAL A 409 24.82 -22.37 -5.02
CA VAL A 409 24.04 -23.06 -6.05
C VAL A 409 24.97 -23.89 -6.94
N ASN A 410 24.76 -25.20 -6.94
CA ASN A 410 25.61 -26.15 -7.67
C ASN A 410 25.06 -26.42 -9.07
N TYR A 411 25.67 -25.81 -10.09
CA TYR A 411 25.42 -26.11 -11.51
C TYR A 411 26.41 -27.16 -12.03
N SER A 412 26.33 -28.38 -11.48
CA SER A 412 27.04 -29.57 -11.96
C SER A 412 28.59 -29.66 -11.88
N PRO A 413 29.37 -28.89 -11.08
CA PRO A 413 30.59 -29.47 -10.56
C PRO A 413 30.20 -30.71 -9.76
N ARG A 414 30.93 -31.81 -9.94
CA ARG A 414 30.71 -33.06 -9.21
C ARG A 414 31.07 -32.91 -7.72
N VAL A 415 30.43 -32.00 -7.02
CA VAL A 415 30.52 -31.72 -5.59
C VAL A 415 29.27 -32.27 -4.94
N ASP A 416 29.44 -32.95 -3.81
CA ASP A 416 28.32 -33.43 -3.02
C ASP A 416 27.67 -32.27 -2.26
N ASP A 417 26.48 -31.85 -2.69
CA ASP A 417 25.73 -30.74 -2.07
C ASP A 417 25.39 -31.03 -0.61
N SER A 418 25.09 -32.29 -0.27
CA SER A 418 24.78 -32.67 1.10
C SER A 418 25.96 -32.38 2.04
N TYR A 419 27.20 -32.53 1.54
CA TYR A 419 28.39 -32.20 2.30
C TYR A 419 28.51 -30.69 2.57
N LEU A 420 28.08 -29.84 1.65
CA LEU A 420 28.15 -28.38 1.83
C LEU A 420 27.00 -27.86 2.70
N VAL A 421 25.80 -28.44 2.58
CA VAL A 421 24.63 -28.10 3.40
C VAL A 421 24.82 -28.47 4.87
N ASP A 422 25.49 -29.60 5.16
CA ASP A 422 25.69 -30.09 6.53
C ASP A 422 26.90 -29.47 7.26
N ARG A 423 27.66 -28.57 6.61
CA ARG A 423 28.85 -27.90 7.16
C ARG A 423 28.50 -26.51 7.71
N PRO A 424 29.34 -25.97 8.62
CA PRO A 424 28.90 -25.42 9.89
C PRO A 424 27.83 -24.34 9.70
N ARG A 425 26.82 -24.38 10.58
CA ARG A 425 25.82 -23.33 10.79
C ARG A 425 26.43 -21.93 10.92
N ASP A 426 27.73 -21.86 11.23
CA ASP A 426 28.56 -20.67 11.30
C ASP A 426 28.64 -19.90 9.97
N LEU A 427 28.35 -20.54 8.82
CA LEU A 427 28.25 -19.85 7.52
C LEU A 427 26.88 -19.19 7.29
N THR A 428 25.82 -19.70 7.94
CA THR A 428 24.43 -19.27 7.71
C THR A 428 23.96 -18.21 8.71
N TYR A 429 24.71 -17.98 9.79
CA TYR A 429 24.32 -17.03 10.83
C TYR A 429 25.53 -16.30 11.40
N THR A 430 25.73 -15.05 10.98
CA THR A 430 26.84 -14.23 11.45
C THR A 430 26.32 -12.99 12.14
N GLY A 431 27.04 -12.55 13.18
CA GLY A 431 26.87 -11.22 13.76
C GLY A 431 27.24 -10.11 12.75
N PRO A 432 27.57 -8.89 13.19
CA PRO A 432 27.77 -7.76 12.27
C PRO A 432 28.74 -8.08 11.13
N ALA A 433 28.27 -7.86 9.90
CA ALA A 433 28.77 -8.43 8.65
C ALA A 433 30.17 -7.96 8.20
N GLU A 434 30.57 -6.75 8.58
CA GLU A 434 31.66 -6.04 7.89
C GLU A 434 33.05 -6.67 8.10
N GLU A 435 33.28 -7.42 9.17
CA GLU A 435 34.64 -7.88 9.53
C GLU A 435 34.94 -9.35 9.18
N GLN A 436 33.97 -10.12 8.65
CA GLN A 436 34.13 -11.58 8.59
C GLN A 436 33.97 -12.21 7.20
N LEU A 437 33.54 -11.47 6.18
CA LEU A 437 33.25 -12.07 4.87
C LEU A 437 34.47 -12.78 4.27
N GLY A 438 35.65 -12.16 4.30
CA GLY A 438 36.88 -12.75 3.76
C GLY A 438 37.25 -14.05 4.43
N ARG A 439 37.12 -14.10 5.77
CA ARG A 439 37.34 -15.31 6.57
C ARG A 439 36.32 -16.40 6.26
N HIS A 440 35.04 -16.06 6.10
CA HIS A 440 33.98 -17.04 5.80
C HIS A 440 34.11 -17.61 4.39
N LEU A 441 34.42 -16.77 3.40
CA LEU A 441 34.75 -17.24 2.05
C LEU A 441 36.00 -18.12 2.10
N ASP A 442 37.00 -17.77 2.93
CA ASP A 442 38.19 -18.57 3.07
C ASP A 442 37.87 -19.97 3.65
N GLU A 443 37.06 -20.01 4.71
CA GLU A 443 36.60 -21.24 5.33
C GLU A 443 35.74 -22.08 4.38
N LEU A 444 34.81 -21.46 3.66
CA LEU A 444 33.98 -22.11 2.65
C LEU A 444 34.83 -22.81 1.60
N LEU A 445 35.81 -22.13 1.00
CA LEU A 445 36.69 -22.73 0.01
C LEU A 445 37.52 -23.89 0.61
N THR A 446 37.77 -23.90 1.93
CA THR A 446 38.40 -25.04 2.61
C THR A 446 37.45 -26.24 2.63
N TYR A 447 36.16 -26.00 2.88
CA TYR A 447 35.15 -27.06 2.81
C TYR A 447 34.96 -27.58 1.39
N VAL A 448 34.89 -26.70 0.39
CA VAL A 448 34.77 -27.09 -1.02
C VAL A 448 35.97 -27.94 -1.45
N GLY A 449 37.19 -27.57 -1.07
CA GLY A 449 38.39 -28.37 -1.38
C GLY A 449 38.42 -29.76 -0.70
N LYS A 450 37.65 -29.97 0.37
CA LYS A 450 37.52 -31.25 1.07
C LYS A 450 36.26 -32.03 0.67
N ALA A 451 35.35 -31.40 -0.08
CA ALA A 451 34.08 -32.00 -0.41
C ALA A 451 34.28 -33.27 -1.26
N PRO A 452 33.61 -34.38 -0.92
CA PRO A 452 33.69 -35.58 -1.72
C PRO A 452 33.10 -35.30 -3.11
N ARG A 453 33.69 -35.94 -4.13
CA ARG A 453 33.17 -35.80 -5.49
C ARG A 453 31.88 -36.60 -5.65
N ALA A 454 30.81 -35.94 -6.04
CA ALA A 454 29.56 -36.61 -6.37
C ALA A 454 29.73 -37.51 -7.60
N LYS A 455 29.08 -38.68 -7.61
CA LYS A 455 29.15 -39.62 -8.75
C LYS A 455 28.47 -39.07 -10.00
N THR A 456 27.42 -38.29 -9.81
CA THR A 456 26.66 -37.58 -10.83
C THR A 456 26.68 -36.10 -10.47
N GLY A 457 26.85 -35.22 -11.46
CA GLY A 457 26.59 -33.80 -11.23
C GLY A 457 25.13 -33.63 -10.84
N GLY A 458 24.87 -32.85 -9.78
CA GLY A 458 23.51 -32.44 -9.47
C GLY A 458 23.03 -31.49 -10.57
N SER A 459 21.83 -31.71 -11.08
CA SER A 459 21.07 -30.62 -11.69
C SER A 459 20.42 -29.88 -10.53
N PRO A 460 20.71 -28.59 -10.35
CA PRO A 460 20.05 -27.82 -9.30
C PRO A 460 18.54 -27.83 -9.55
N TYR A 461 17.78 -27.65 -8.47
CA TYR A 461 16.35 -27.43 -8.57
C TYR A 461 16.09 -26.28 -9.55
N GLU A 462 15.13 -26.45 -10.46
CA GLU A 462 14.72 -25.36 -11.34
C GLU A 462 13.89 -24.38 -10.50
N PRO A 463 14.43 -23.21 -10.14
CA PRO A 463 13.72 -22.28 -9.28
C PRO A 463 12.43 -21.83 -10.00
N PRO A 464 11.34 -21.58 -9.25
CA PRO A 464 10.17 -20.95 -9.84
C PRO A 464 10.58 -19.61 -10.48
N PRO A 465 9.92 -19.21 -11.58
CA PRO A 465 10.14 -17.87 -12.11
C PRO A 465 9.79 -16.85 -11.01
N ALA A 466 10.55 -15.77 -10.91
CA ALA A 466 10.14 -14.64 -10.08
C ALA A 466 8.83 -14.07 -10.63
N ASP A 467 8.03 -13.52 -9.72
CA ASP A 467 6.81 -12.82 -10.08
C ASP A 467 7.14 -11.68 -11.05
N ASP A 468 6.22 -11.43 -12.00
CA ASP A 468 6.39 -10.37 -12.99
C ASP A 468 6.37 -9.02 -12.25
N PRO A 469 7.44 -8.21 -12.30
CA PRO A 469 7.50 -6.95 -11.56
C PRO A 469 6.40 -5.96 -11.97
N VAL A 470 5.83 -6.11 -13.17
CA VAL A 470 4.69 -5.28 -13.61
C VAL A 470 3.39 -5.74 -12.96
N GLU A 471 3.23 -7.05 -12.74
CA GLU A 471 2.05 -7.62 -12.07
C GLU A 471 2.14 -7.42 -10.55
N GLU A 472 3.32 -7.50 -9.94
CA GLU A 472 3.54 -7.20 -8.51
C GLU A 472 3.06 -5.79 -8.15
N LYS A 473 3.36 -4.81 -9.01
CA LYS A 473 2.92 -3.42 -8.82
C LYS A 473 1.50 -3.19 -9.29
N ALA A 474 0.82 -4.15 -9.92
CA ALA A 474 -0.55 -3.97 -10.40
C ALA A 474 -1.53 -4.19 -9.25
N LEU A 475 -2.35 -3.17 -8.97
CA LEU A 475 -3.41 -3.31 -7.99
C LEU A 475 -4.55 -4.16 -8.55
N PRO A 476 -5.16 -5.04 -7.73
CA PRO A 476 -6.36 -5.75 -8.16
C PRO A 476 -7.46 -4.75 -8.51
N GLY A 477 -8.30 -5.10 -9.49
CA GLY A 477 -9.39 -4.23 -9.91
C GLY A 477 -10.37 -3.98 -8.76
N LEU A 478 -10.92 -2.76 -8.66
CA LEU A 478 -11.84 -2.33 -7.59
C LEU A 478 -13.06 -3.25 -7.36
N PHE A 479 -13.45 -4.01 -8.39
CA PHE A 479 -14.59 -4.94 -8.35
C PHE A 479 -14.17 -6.41 -8.25
N THR A 480 -12.93 -6.68 -7.83
CA THR A 480 -12.36 -8.02 -7.62
C THR A 480 -12.05 -8.24 -6.14
N GLY A 481 -11.56 -9.43 -5.78
CA GLY A 481 -11.19 -9.76 -4.39
C GLY A 481 -12.36 -9.59 -3.42
N ASP A 482 -12.17 -8.73 -2.43
CA ASP A 482 -13.10 -8.49 -1.32
C ASP A 482 -14.36 -7.70 -1.68
N PHE A 483 -14.54 -7.31 -2.94
CA PHE A 483 -15.78 -6.72 -3.44
C PHE A 483 -17.01 -7.62 -3.19
N GLU A 484 -16.90 -8.93 -3.45
CA GLU A 484 -18.01 -9.89 -3.25
C GLU A 484 -18.40 -10.06 -1.76
N PRO A 485 -17.45 -10.33 -0.83
CA PRO A 485 -17.72 -10.27 0.60
C PRO A 485 -18.37 -8.95 1.04
N GLY A 486 -17.88 -7.82 0.51
CA GLY A 486 -18.43 -6.50 0.76
C GLY A 486 -19.91 -6.40 0.40
N MET A 487 -20.31 -6.89 -0.79
CA MET A 487 -21.71 -6.94 -1.19
C MET A 487 -22.58 -7.74 -0.20
N VAL A 488 -22.12 -8.93 0.20
CA VAL A 488 -22.85 -9.79 1.14
C VAL A 488 -23.08 -9.06 2.47
N ILE A 489 -22.06 -8.39 3.01
CA ILE A 489 -22.17 -7.60 4.24
C ILE A 489 -23.07 -6.39 4.04
N GLY A 490 -22.98 -5.71 2.89
CA GLY A 490 -23.89 -4.62 2.52
C GLY A 490 -25.36 -5.06 2.53
N MET A 491 -25.66 -6.26 2.05
CA MET A 491 -27.01 -6.83 2.11
C MET A 491 -27.48 -7.05 3.55
N PHE A 492 -26.64 -7.62 4.42
CA PHE A 492 -26.97 -7.80 5.84
C PHE A 492 -27.16 -6.46 6.56
N ALA A 493 -26.27 -5.50 6.33
CA ALA A 493 -26.36 -4.14 6.88
C ALA A 493 -27.66 -3.44 6.45
N ALA A 494 -28.07 -3.61 5.18
CA ALA A 494 -29.34 -3.08 4.68
C ALA A 494 -30.54 -3.71 5.39
N GLY A 495 -30.52 -5.03 5.62
CA GLY A 495 -31.54 -5.73 6.40
C GLY A 495 -31.62 -5.27 7.85
N LEU A 496 -30.47 -5.06 8.50
CA LEU A 496 -30.38 -4.55 9.87
C LEU A 496 -30.92 -3.12 9.98
N LEU A 497 -30.48 -2.21 9.11
CA LEU A 497 -30.93 -0.83 9.05
C LEU A 497 -32.45 -0.78 8.82
N PHE A 498 -32.95 -1.59 7.90
CA PHE A 498 -34.37 -1.73 7.65
C PHE A 498 -35.14 -2.17 8.92
N GLY A 499 -34.64 -3.19 9.63
CA GLY A 499 -35.19 -3.66 10.89
C GLY A 499 -35.26 -2.56 11.96
N LEU A 500 -34.19 -1.79 12.12
CA LEU A 500 -34.12 -0.66 13.05
C LEU A 500 -35.15 0.44 12.70
N VAL A 501 -35.27 0.81 11.43
CA VAL A 501 -36.27 1.79 10.95
C VAL A 501 -37.69 1.28 11.21
N ALA A 502 -37.96 0.00 10.97
CA ALA A 502 -39.27 -0.60 11.23
C ALA A 502 -39.61 -0.61 12.74
N ALA A 503 -38.63 -0.96 13.59
CA ALA A 503 -38.74 -1.00 15.04
C ALA A 503 -38.98 0.40 15.64
N ALA A 504 -38.16 1.39 15.30
CA ALA A 504 -38.31 2.77 15.77
C ALA A 504 -39.71 3.32 15.42
N ARG A 505 -40.17 3.07 14.19
CA ARG A 505 -41.53 3.48 13.77
C ARG A 505 -42.64 2.71 14.51
N ALA A 506 -42.42 1.46 14.91
CA ALA A 506 -43.36 0.70 15.73
C ALA A 506 -43.45 1.28 17.15
N VAL A 507 -42.31 1.64 17.74
CA VAL A 507 -42.22 2.30 19.05
C VAL A 507 -42.93 3.66 19.02
N VAL A 508 -42.61 4.52 18.05
CA VAL A 508 -43.29 5.83 17.88
C VAL A 508 -44.80 5.66 17.76
N ARG A 509 -45.27 4.65 17.01
CA ARG A 509 -46.71 4.35 16.92
C ARG A 509 -47.31 3.91 18.25
N ARG A 510 -46.61 3.07 19.02
CA ARG A 510 -47.06 2.63 20.34
C ARG A 510 -47.18 3.81 21.30
N LEU A 511 -46.21 4.72 21.27
CA LEU A 511 -46.22 5.95 22.08
C LEU A 511 -47.34 6.91 21.67
N VAL A 512 -47.52 7.16 20.36
CA VAL A 512 -48.61 8.01 19.85
C VAL A 512 -49.98 7.42 20.17
N ARG A 513 -50.15 6.09 20.14
CA ARG A 513 -51.40 5.42 20.55
C ARG A 513 -51.66 5.58 22.05
N ARG A 514 -50.64 5.46 22.90
CA ARG A 514 -50.76 5.68 24.35
C ARG A 514 -51.10 7.12 24.71
N ARG A 515 -50.63 8.09 23.93
CA ARG A 515 -50.90 9.52 24.16
C ARG A 515 -52.25 9.99 23.63
N ARG A 516 -53.03 9.17 22.93
CA ARG A 516 -54.41 9.56 22.60
C ARG A 516 -55.22 9.47 23.88
N PRO A 517 -55.65 10.61 24.47
CA PRO A 517 -56.47 10.57 25.66
C PRO A 517 -57.73 9.78 25.32
N THR A 518 -58.08 8.83 26.20
CA THR A 518 -59.38 8.16 26.16
C THR A 518 -60.41 9.28 26.14
N ALA A 519 -61.09 9.46 25.01
CA ALA A 519 -62.16 10.45 24.94
C ALA A 519 -63.10 10.15 26.13
N PRO A 520 -63.33 11.11 27.05
CA PRO A 520 -64.24 10.91 28.16
C PRO A 520 -65.56 10.41 27.57
N GLY A 521 -66.00 9.24 28.04
CA GLY A 521 -67.17 8.58 27.49
C GLY A 521 -68.34 9.54 27.41
N ALA A 522 -69.05 9.49 26.29
CA ALA A 522 -70.40 10.00 26.15
C ALA A 522 -71.34 9.21 27.07
N GLY A 523 -71.20 9.42 28.38
CA GLY A 523 -72.24 9.16 29.37
C GLY A 523 -73.00 10.47 29.53
N GLY A 524 -74.26 10.48 29.09
CA GLY A 524 -75.11 11.66 29.19
C GLY A 524 -75.27 12.14 30.63
N ALA A 525 -75.19 13.45 30.83
CA ALA A 525 -75.77 14.11 31.99
C ALA A 525 -76.14 15.55 31.60
N ALA A 526 -77.39 15.86 31.92
CA ALA A 526 -78.14 17.09 31.77
C ALA A 526 -77.36 18.42 31.79
N ALA A 527 -77.80 19.32 30.92
CA ALA A 527 -77.58 20.75 31.04
C ALA A 527 -78.03 21.29 32.41
N PRO A 528 -77.29 22.25 32.97
CA PRO A 528 -77.91 23.34 33.69
C PRO A 528 -77.65 24.69 33.02
N ARG A 529 -78.65 25.54 33.25
CA ARG A 529 -78.88 26.87 32.70
C ARG A 529 -77.74 27.86 32.92
N ARG A 530 -77.66 28.77 31.94
CA ARG A 530 -77.24 30.18 32.05
C ARG A 530 -77.46 30.77 33.45
N ARG A 531 -76.43 31.46 33.96
CA ARG A 531 -76.62 32.65 34.78
C ARG A 531 -75.62 33.73 34.38
N THR A 532 -76.16 34.92 34.25
CA THR A 532 -75.61 36.17 33.71
C THR A 532 -75.03 37.06 34.82
N GLY A 533 -73.83 37.61 34.58
CA GLY A 533 -73.30 38.92 35.04
C GLY A 533 -72.78 39.06 36.48
N PRO A 534 -72.11 40.19 36.86
CA PRO A 534 -71.58 41.32 36.05
C PRO A 534 -70.15 41.77 36.55
N PRO A 535 -69.65 43.06 36.49
CA PRO A 535 -68.35 43.39 35.90
C PRO A 535 -67.34 44.20 36.81
N TRP A 536 -66.17 44.53 36.24
CA TRP A 536 -65.14 45.54 36.66
C TRP A 536 -64.12 45.15 37.78
N PRO A 537 -63.06 45.96 38.07
CA PRO A 537 -61.77 46.01 37.35
C PRO A 537 -60.54 45.97 38.31
N GLY A 538 -59.30 45.96 37.80
CA GLY A 538 -58.14 46.30 38.64
C GLY A 538 -56.78 45.79 38.17
N CYS A 539 -55.93 46.75 37.78
CA CYS A 539 -54.50 46.65 37.49
C CYS A 539 -53.66 46.10 38.66
N VAL A 540 -52.57 45.36 38.38
CA VAL A 540 -51.22 45.47 39.03
C VAL A 540 -50.17 44.80 38.11
N ALA A 541 -49.06 45.49 37.83
CA ALA A 541 -47.78 44.99 37.26
C ALA A 541 -46.72 44.86 38.39
N PRO A 542 -45.42 44.51 38.22
CA PRO A 542 -44.61 43.93 37.12
C PRO A 542 -43.69 42.77 37.69
N PRO A 543 -42.38 42.57 37.34
CA PRO A 543 -41.64 42.51 36.07
C PRO A 543 -40.96 41.13 35.83
N GLY A 544 -40.34 40.90 34.64
CA GLY A 544 -39.41 39.78 34.46
C GLY A 544 -38.94 39.52 33.03
N ARG A 545 -37.98 40.32 32.55
CA ARG A 545 -37.19 40.03 31.33
C ARG A 545 -36.32 38.79 31.57
N ILE A 546 -36.39 37.81 30.67
CA ILE A 546 -35.37 36.76 30.53
C ILE A 546 -34.62 37.00 29.22
N SER A 547 -33.34 37.25 29.39
CA SER A 547 -32.31 37.48 28.39
C SER A 547 -31.95 36.19 27.63
N THR A 548 -31.69 36.36 26.34
CA THR A 548 -31.03 35.43 25.43
C THR A 548 -29.56 35.19 25.82
N PRO A 549 -29.01 33.98 25.66
CA PRO A 549 -27.57 33.73 25.86
C PRO A 549 -26.76 34.05 24.59
N SER A 550 -25.73 34.89 24.75
CA SER A 550 -24.62 35.10 23.81
C SER A 550 -23.49 34.08 24.05
N PRO A 551 -22.61 33.82 23.07
CA PRO A 551 -21.57 32.78 23.13
C PRO A 551 -20.34 33.19 23.96
N PRO A 552 -19.48 32.24 24.37
CA PRO A 552 -18.36 32.51 25.27
C PRO A 552 -17.16 33.18 24.56
N CYS A 553 -16.84 34.39 25.00
CA CYS A 553 -15.54 35.01 24.81
C CYS A 553 -14.51 34.40 25.78
N TRP A 554 -13.51 33.72 25.24
CA TRP A 554 -12.32 33.29 25.97
C TRP A 554 -11.43 34.50 26.29
N ARG A 555 -11.29 34.82 27.58
CA ARG A 555 -10.39 35.86 28.08
C ARG A 555 -9.11 35.20 28.58
N LEU A 556 -8.01 35.48 27.88
CA LEU A 556 -6.63 35.17 28.25
C LEU A 556 -6.30 35.71 29.66
N ARG A 557 -5.77 34.83 30.52
CA ARG A 557 -5.06 35.21 31.75
C ARG A 557 -3.61 35.56 31.41
N PRO A 558 -3.02 36.63 31.97
CA PRO A 558 -1.59 36.86 31.85
C PRO A 558 -0.83 35.91 32.80
N ARG A 559 0.05 35.08 32.24
CA ARG A 559 1.04 34.30 33.01
C ARG A 559 2.14 35.24 33.50
N ARG A 560 2.43 35.18 34.80
CA ARG A 560 3.59 35.83 35.44
C ARG A 560 4.91 35.29 34.86
N PRO A 561 6.00 36.09 34.87
CA PRO A 561 7.32 35.66 34.44
C PRO A 561 7.96 34.74 35.49
N ARG A 562 8.41 33.55 35.08
CA ARG A 562 9.34 32.72 35.86
C ARG A 562 10.77 33.18 35.57
N ARG A 563 11.50 33.45 36.65
CA ARG A 563 12.94 33.75 36.67
C ARG A 563 13.79 32.56 36.17
N PRO A 564 15.03 32.81 35.72
CA PRO A 564 15.95 31.78 35.24
C PRO A 564 16.56 31.01 36.40
N GLY A 565 16.52 29.68 36.33
CA GLY A 565 17.18 28.76 37.25
C GLY A 565 18.25 27.98 36.51
N ALA A 566 19.46 28.00 37.06
CA ALA A 566 20.70 27.42 36.58
C ALA A 566 20.62 25.90 36.31
N GLY A 567 21.50 25.42 35.43
CA GLY A 567 21.62 24.02 35.00
C GLY A 567 22.04 23.04 36.10
N PRO A 568 22.16 21.75 35.72
CA PRO A 568 23.50 21.18 35.74
C PRO A 568 23.78 20.29 34.52
N GLY A 569 25.05 20.30 34.09
CA GLY A 569 25.57 19.35 33.10
C GLY A 569 25.58 17.92 33.63
N SER A 570 25.50 16.97 32.70
CA SER A 570 25.98 15.62 32.95
C SER A 570 26.64 15.08 31.67
N ALA A 571 27.96 15.02 31.74
CA ALA A 571 28.81 14.29 30.83
C ALA A 571 28.59 12.78 31.06
N TRP A 572 28.45 12.02 29.98
CA TRP A 572 28.57 10.57 30.01
C TRP A 572 29.89 10.18 29.34
N THR A 573 30.85 9.77 30.16
CA THR A 573 32.03 9.00 29.76
C THR A 573 31.75 7.52 30.05
N PRO A 574 32.04 6.59 29.14
CA PRO A 574 31.94 5.17 29.43
C PRO A 574 33.20 4.68 30.18
N ARG A 575 32.99 4.04 31.33
CA ARG A 575 34.00 3.21 32.00
C ARG A 575 34.02 1.82 31.38
N ARG A 576 35.25 1.33 31.20
CA ARG A 576 35.62 -0.03 30.82
C ARG A 576 34.99 -1.08 31.76
N CYS A 577 34.59 -2.20 31.18
CA CYS A 577 34.74 -3.54 31.74
C CYS A 577 35.52 -4.37 30.75
#